data_AF-A0A151B7C2-F1
#
_entry.id   AF-A0A151B7C2-F1
#
_cell.length_a   1.000
_cell.length_b   1.000
_cell.length_c   1.000
_cell.angle_alpha   90.00
_cell.angle_beta   90.00
_cell.angle_gamma   90.00
#
_symmetry.space_group_name_H-M   'P 1'
#
loop_
_entity.id
_entity.type
_entity.pdbx_description
1 polymer ?
#
loop_
_entity_poly.entity_id
_entity_poly.type
_entity_poly.pdbx_seq_one_letter_code
_entity_poly.pdbx_strand_id
1 'polypeptide(L)'
;MIDAIRNWIINICTIIIFITAVEMLLPNNSIKKYVKYVLGLIMVIVLIKPIVFVSSGNIDINKYVKASDVYFGTDMYEKDYKKYKQENLENTIQNFKRNLELTLEKKLSVKYPNDEFDVMIDLSYDKDVGKFNIQRVEIGIKDKCVKRIKKINIGRNNSTSDKEVKYLYDDKSLKIKKFVSSELEVYTDIIYVYKNS
;
A
#
# COMPACT_ATOMS: atom_id res chain seq x y z
N MET A 1 1.91 -9.18 -41.02
CA MET A 1 1.17 -8.08 -40.36
C MET A 1 0.36 -7.27 -41.38
N ILE A 2 0.97 -6.79 -42.47
CA ILE A 2 0.25 -6.09 -43.56
C ILE A 2 -0.88 -6.95 -44.15
N ASP A 3 -0.65 -8.25 -44.36
CA ASP A 3 -1.67 -9.15 -44.94
C ASP A 3 -2.84 -9.40 -43.99
N ALA A 4 -2.60 -9.40 -42.68
CA ALA A 4 -3.65 -9.54 -41.69
C ALA A 4 -4.56 -8.29 -41.66
N ILE A 5 -3.95 -7.10 -41.78
CA ILE A 5 -4.68 -5.83 -41.90
C ILE A 5 -5.45 -5.78 -43.23
N ARG A 6 -4.82 -6.20 -44.33
CA ARG A 6 -5.46 -6.28 -45.66
C ARG A 6 -6.69 -7.20 -45.64
N ASN A 7 -6.55 -8.41 -45.11
CA ASN A 7 -7.66 -9.36 -45.00
C ASN A 7 -8.75 -8.86 -44.05
N TRP A 8 -8.38 -8.17 -42.97
CA TRP A 8 -9.36 -7.54 -42.08
C TRP A 8 -10.17 -6.44 -42.76
N ILE A 9 -9.52 -5.56 -43.53
CA ILE A 9 -10.20 -4.52 -44.32
C ILE A 9 -11.15 -5.15 -45.34
N ILE A 10 -10.71 -6.20 -46.05
CA ILE A 10 -11.55 -6.94 -47.01
C ILE A 10 -12.78 -7.54 -46.30
N ASN A 11 -12.60 -8.10 -45.10
CA ASN A 11 -13.70 -8.65 -44.29
C ASN A 11 -14.69 -7.55 -43.87
N ILE A 12 -14.22 -6.36 -43.48
CA ILE A 12 -15.10 -5.23 -43.16
C ILE A 12 -15.92 -4.83 -44.38
N CYS A 13 -15.27 -4.63 -45.53
CA CYS A 13 -15.97 -4.27 -46.76
C CYS A 13 -17.05 -5.30 -47.12
N THR A 14 -16.73 -6.59 -47.00
CA THR A 14 -17.66 -7.69 -47.26
C THR A 14 -18.87 -7.65 -46.31
N ILE A 15 -18.62 -7.41 -45.03
CA ILE A 15 -19.68 -7.31 -44.00
C ILE A 15 -20.56 -6.08 -44.23
N ILE A 16 -19.99 -4.94 -44.60
CA ILE A 16 -20.77 -3.72 -44.91
C ILE A 16 -21.71 -3.96 -46.09
N ILE A 17 -21.21 -4.58 -47.16
CA ILE A 17 -22.02 -4.95 -48.33
C ILE A 17 -23.15 -5.91 -47.91
N PHE A 18 -22.82 -6.92 -47.10
CA PHE A 18 -23.80 -7.87 -46.57
C PHE A 18 -24.88 -7.20 -45.70
N ILE A 19 -24.48 -6.34 -44.75
CA ILE A 19 -25.39 -5.57 -43.89
C ILE A 19 -26.34 -4.74 -44.75
N THR A 20 -25.81 -4.08 -45.79
CA THR A 20 -26.60 -3.26 -46.71
C THR A 20 -27.61 -4.11 -47.47
N ALA A 21 -27.20 -5.27 -47.97
CA ALA A 21 -28.10 -6.21 -48.65
C ALA A 21 -29.21 -6.72 -47.72
N VAL A 22 -28.87 -7.12 -46.49
CA VAL A 22 -29.84 -7.56 -45.48
C VAL A 22 -30.81 -6.43 -45.14
N GLU A 23 -30.33 -5.20 -44.99
CA GLU A 23 -31.16 -4.03 -44.71
C GLU A 23 -32.16 -3.74 -45.84
N MET A 24 -31.75 -3.91 -47.10
CA MET A 24 -32.61 -3.71 -48.26
C MET A 24 -33.71 -4.78 -48.36
N LEU A 25 -33.42 -6.01 -47.97
CA LEU A 25 -34.40 -7.12 -47.97
C LEU A 25 -35.45 -6.98 -46.85
N LEU A 26 -35.13 -6.24 -45.78
CA LEU A 26 -36.03 -6.12 -44.64
C LEU A 26 -37.18 -5.13 -44.91
N PRO A 27 -38.43 -5.52 -44.60
CA PRO A 27 -39.59 -4.65 -44.72
C PRO A 27 -39.51 -3.51 -43.70
N ASN A 28 -40.07 -2.35 -44.04
CA ASN A 28 -40.04 -1.15 -43.20
C ASN A 28 -41.03 -1.26 -42.02
N ASN A 29 -40.70 -2.10 -41.03
CA ASN A 29 -41.46 -2.26 -39.79
C ASN A 29 -40.53 -2.19 -38.56
N SER A 30 -41.05 -2.56 -37.38
CA SER A 30 -40.28 -2.59 -36.14
C SER A 30 -39.10 -3.57 -36.19
N ILE A 31 -39.19 -4.72 -36.89
CA ILE A 31 -38.11 -5.72 -36.95
C ILE A 31 -36.84 -5.16 -37.59
N LYS A 32 -36.99 -4.27 -38.58
CA LYS A 32 -35.85 -3.63 -39.25
C LYS A 32 -34.98 -2.83 -38.29
N LYS A 33 -35.59 -2.20 -37.27
CA LYS A 33 -34.84 -1.44 -36.25
C LYS A 33 -33.99 -2.37 -35.37
N TYR A 34 -34.55 -3.50 -34.94
CA TYR A 34 -33.84 -4.47 -34.11
C TYR A 34 -32.71 -5.16 -34.90
N VAL A 35 -32.96 -5.54 -36.15
CA VAL A 35 -31.91 -6.17 -36.98
C VAL A 35 -30.78 -5.18 -37.28
N LYS A 36 -31.08 -3.93 -37.61
CA LYS A 36 -30.05 -2.87 -37.77
C LYS A 36 -29.18 -2.72 -36.52
N TYR A 37 -29.81 -2.72 -35.34
CA TYR A 37 -29.10 -2.64 -34.08
C TYR A 37 -28.13 -3.82 -33.89
N VAL A 38 -28.60 -5.05 -34.10
CA VAL A 38 -27.77 -6.27 -33.99
C VAL A 38 -26.64 -6.28 -35.02
N LEU A 39 -26.91 -5.91 -36.28
CA LEU A 39 -25.90 -5.81 -37.33
C LEU A 39 -24.83 -4.75 -36.99
N GLY A 40 -25.23 -3.64 -36.37
CA GLY A 40 -24.31 -2.64 -35.84
C GLY A 40 -23.41 -3.19 -34.73
N LEU A 41 -23.94 -3.99 -33.80
CA LEU A 41 -23.13 -4.66 -32.78
C LEU A 41 -22.13 -5.65 -33.39
N ILE A 42 -22.56 -6.44 -34.37
CA ILE A 42 -21.67 -7.37 -35.10
C ILE A 42 -20.55 -6.58 -35.80
N MET A 43 -20.86 -5.43 -36.41
CA MET A 43 -19.87 -4.56 -37.04
C MET A 43 -18.85 -4.02 -36.04
N VAL A 44 -19.27 -3.56 -34.86
CA VAL A 44 -18.37 -3.12 -33.78
C VAL A 44 -17.42 -4.23 -33.35
N ILE A 45 -17.92 -5.46 -33.16
CA ILE A 45 -17.09 -6.62 -32.79
C ILE A 45 -16.01 -6.87 -33.85
N VAL A 46 -16.37 -6.80 -35.13
CA VAL A 46 -15.43 -7.02 -36.24
C VAL A 46 -14.38 -5.91 -36.30
N LEU A 47 -14.76 -4.67 -36.00
CA LEU A 47 -13.84 -3.52 -35.95
C LEU A 47 -12.81 -3.62 -34.82
N ILE A 48 -13.19 -4.20 -33.67
CA ILE A 48 -12.31 -4.32 -32.50
C ILE A 48 -11.23 -5.40 -32.67
N LYS A 49 -11.46 -6.42 -33.51
CA LYS A 49 -10.56 -7.57 -33.69
C LYS A 49 -9.06 -7.25 -33.87
N PRO A 50 -8.63 -6.36 -34.79
CA PRO A 50 -7.20 -6.08 -34.97
C PRO A 50 -6.63 -5.21 -33.85
N ILE A 51 -7.45 -4.39 -33.17
CA ILE A 51 -7.02 -3.58 -32.03
C ILE A 51 -6.57 -4.51 -30.91
N VAL A 52 -7.34 -5.57 -30.68
CA VAL A 52 -6.99 -6.62 -29.72
C VAL A 52 -5.70 -7.34 -30.13
N PHE A 53 -5.51 -7.64 -31.41
CA PHE A 53 -4.32 -8.34 -31.91
C PHE A 53 -3.03 -7.47 -31.89
N VAL A 54 -3.15 -6.17 -32.19
CA VAL A 54 -2.01 -5.24 -32.26
C VAL A 54 -1.60 -4.71 -30.88
N SER A 55 -2.56 -4.48 -29.98
CA SER A 55 -2.28 -4.01 -28.61
C SER A 55 -1.67 -5.09 -27.72
N SER A 56 -1.64 -6.34 -28.19
CA SER A 56 -1.45 -7.50 -27.37
C SER A 56 -0.50 -8.48 -28.06
N GLY A 57 0.82 -8.32 -27.87
CA GLY A 57 1.77 -9.33 -28.33
C GLY A 57 1.36 -10.71 -27.81
N ASN A 58 0.90 -11.60 -28.71
CA ASN A 58 0.52 -12.98 -28.42
C ASN A 58 -0.37 -13.18 -27.17
N ILE A 59 -1.38 -12.35 -26.96
CA ILE A 59 -2.43 -12.66 -25.98
C ILE A 59 -3.34 -13.72 -26.60
N ASP A 60 -3.10 -14.98 -26.22
CA ASP A 60 -3.97 -16.09 -26.55
C ASP A 60 -5.29 -15.94 -25.79
N ILE A 61 -6.30 -15.35 -26.44
CA ILE A 61 -7.62 -15.13 -25.87
C ILE A 61 -8.21 -16.43 -25.33
N ASN A 62 -7.88 -17.59 -25.91
CA ASN A 62 -8.33 -18.89 -25.39
C ASN A 62 -7.74 -19.21 -24.01
N LYS A 63 -6.54 -18.71 -23.69
CA LYS A 63 -5.95 -18.81 -22.35
C LYS A 63 -6.71 -17.97 -21.34
N TYR A 64 -7.18 -16.78 -21.73
CA TYR A 64 -8.02 -15.93 -20.88
C TYR A 64 -9.43 -16.47 -20.71
N VAL A 65 -10.00 -17.06 -21.75
CA VAL A 65 -11.32 -17.72 -21.69
C VAL A 65 -11.26 -19.00 -20.86
N LYS A 66 -10.22 -19.83 -21.02
CA LYS A 66 -9.99 -20.99 -20.13
C LYS A 66 -9.70 -20.58 -18.70
N ALA A 67 -8.97 -19.48 -18.50
CA ALA A 67 -8.80 -18.92 -17.16
C ALA A 67 -10.17 -18.50 -16.60
N SER A 68 -11.05 -17.87 -17.39
CA SER A 68 -12.41 -17.54 -16.95
C SER A 68 -13.24 -18.76 -16.58
N ASP A 69 -13.16 -19.87 -17.32
CA ASP A 69 -13.85 -21.11 -16.96
C ASP A 69 -13.33 -21.71 -15.64
N VAL A 70 -12.02 -21.61 -15.37
CA VAL A 70 -11.41 -21.96 -14.07
C VAL A 70 -11.79 -20.96 -12.98
N TYR A 71 -11.97 -19.68 -13.30
CA TYR A 71 -12.43 -18.65 -12.35
C TYR A 71 -13.88 -18.87 -11.89
N PHE A 72 -14.73 -19.51 -12.69
CA PHE A 72 -16.11 -19.85 -12.30
C PHE A 72 -16.25 -21.21 -11.58
N GLY A 73 -15.21 -22.05 -11.58
CA GLY A 73 -15.24 -23.41 -11.02
C GLY A 73 -14.32 -23.61 -9.81
N THR A 74 -14.72 -23.10 -8.63
CA THR A 74 -14.36 -23.56 -7.26
C THR A 74 -12.87 -23.72 -6.83
N ASP A 75 -12.62 -23.45 -5.54
CA ASP A 75 -11.36 -23.53 -4.76
C ASP A 75 -10.22 -22.55 -5.07
N MET A 76 -9.89 -22.25 -6.34
CA MET A 76 -8.80 -21.29 -6.63
C MET A 76 -9.17 -19.83 -6.27
N TYR A 77 -10.41 -19.42 -6.56
CA TYR A 77 -10.90 -18.07 -6.27
C TYR A 77 -10.80 -17.71 -4.78
N GLU A 78 -11.19 -18.65 -3.92
CA GLU A 78 -11.21 -18.40 -2.48
C GLU A 78 -9.78 -18.32 -1.90
N LYS A 79 -8.85 -19.12 -2.43
CA LYS A 79 -7.46 -19.14 -1.99
C LYS A 79 -6.71 -17.87 -2.41
N ASP A 80 -6.84 -17.47 -3.67
CA ASP A 80 -6.19 -16.25 -4.17
C ASP A 80 -6.81 -15.01 -3.53
N TYR A 81 -8.14 -14.94 -3.41
CA TYR A 81 -8.81 -13.83 -2.73
C TYR A 81 -8.37 -13.73 -1.25
N LYS A 82 -8.32 -14.85 -0.51
CA LYS A 82 -7.83 -14.85 0.88
C LYS A 82 -6.37 -14.42 0.97
N LYS A 83 -5.51 -14.89 0.05
CA LYS A 83 -4.09 -14.48 -0.02
C LYS A 83 -3.94 -12.99 -0.27
N TYR A 84 -4.58 -12.45 -1.31
CA TYR A 84 -4.54 -11.03 -1.63
C TYR A 84 -5.11 -10.17 -0.51
N LYS A 85 -6.21 -10.61 0.11
CA LYS A 85 -6.81 -9.92 1.26
C LYS A 85 -5.85 -9.90 2.46
N GLN A 86 -5.15 -11.00 2.71
CA GLN A 86 -4.18 -11.08 3.80
C GLN A 86 -2.93 -10.23 3.54
N GLU A 87 -2.35 -10.31 2.35
CA GLU A 87 -1.18 -9.51 1.96
C GLU A 87 -1.49 -8.01 2.01
N ASN A 88 -2.65 -7.59 1.51
CA ASN A 88 -3.08 -6.19 1.61
C ASN A 88 -3.28 -5.74 3.06
N LEU A 89 -3.79 -6.62 3.93
CA LEU A 89 -3.97 -6.30 5.35
C LEU A 89 -2.62 -6.16 6.06
N GLU A 90 -1.68 -7.08 5.82
CA GLU A 90 -0.33 -7.04 6.38
C GLU A 90 0.41 -5.77 5.92
N ASN A 91 0.36 -5.45 4.63
CA ASN A 91 0.94 -4.22 4.08
C ASN A 91 0.31 -2.96 4.69
N THR A 92 -1.00 -2.97 4.94
CA THR A 92 -1.71 -1.85 5.58
C THR A 92 -1.24 -1.67 7.02
N ILE A 93 -1.14 -2.75 7.79
CA ILE A 93 -0.66 -2.72 9.19
C ILE A 93 0.80 -2.22 9.23
N GLN A 94 1.67 -2.72 8.36
CA GLN A 94 3.07 -2.29 8.31
C GLN A 94 3.22 -0.82 7.92
N ASN A 95 2.47 -0.35 6.92
CA ASN A 95 2.51 1.04 6.51
C ASN A 95 1.97 1.97 7.60
N PHE A 96 0.92 1.56 8.30
CA PHE A 96 0.39 2.32 9.43
C PHE A 96 1.40 2.38 10.59
N LYS A 97 2.02 1.25 10.96
CA LYS A 97 3.12 1.17 11.94
C LYS A 97 4.24 2.15 11.60
N ARG A 98 4.80 2.03 10.40
CA ARG A 98 5.91 2.87 9.95
C ARG A 98 5.56 4.35 9.92
N ASN A 99 4.34 4.70 9.51
CA ASN A 99 3.89 6.09 9.51
C ASN A 99 3.77 6.67 10.92
N LEU A 100 3.33 5.88 11.90
CA LEU A 100 3.29 6.30 13.30
C LEU A 100 4.70 6.50 13.86
N GLU A 101 5.62 5.57 13.63
CA GLU A 101 7.02 5.65 14.07
C GLU A 101 7.68 6.93 13.53
N LEU A 102 7.62 7.13 12.21
CA LEU A 102 8.18 8.33 11.55
C LEU A 102 7.55 9.63 12.05
N THR A 103 6.24 9.62 12.32
CA THR A 103 5.55 10.81 12.84
C THR A 103 6.02 11.13 14.25
N LEU A 104 6.18 10.11 15.09
CA LEU A 104 6.63 10.29 16.47
C LEU A 104 8.10 10.73 16.53
N GLU A 105 8.97 10.12 15.72
CA GLU A 105 10.38 10.53 15.58
C GLU A 105 10.51 11.99 15.18
N LYS A 106 9.76 12.43 14.17
CA LYS A 106 9.74 13.83 13.74
C LYS A 106 9.29 14.76 14.87
N LYS A 107 8.21 14.42 15.57
CA LYS A 107 7.69 15.24 16.68
C LYS A 107 8.68 15.32 17.85
N LEU A 108 9.32 14.20 18.20
CA LEU A 108 10.35 14.15 19.23
C LEU A 108 11.58 14.95 18.82
N SER A 109 12.02 14.85 17.57
CA SER A 109 13.17 15.60 17.04
C SER A 109 12.93 17.11 17.03
N VAL A 110 11.71 17.56 16.72
CA VAL A 110 11.32 18.97 16.80
C VAL A 110 11.35 19.48 18.24
N LYS A 111 10.87 18.66 19.19
CA LYS A 111 10.78 19.04 20.60
C LYS A 111 12.13 18.95 21.34
N TYR A 112 13.01 18.06 20.90
CA TYR A 112 14.31 17.77 21.51
C TYR A 112 15.41 17.71 20.42
N PRO A 113 15.82 18.87 19.86
CA PRO A 113 16.71 18.92 18.70
C PRO A 113 18.16 18.42 18.95
N ASN A 114 18.56 18.22 20.21
CA ASN A 114 19.90 17.77 20.60
C ASN A 114 20.01 16.24 20.75
N ASP A 115 18.91 15.52 20.55
CA ASP A 115 18.84 14.08 20.71
C ASP A 115 18.37 13.42 19.41
N GLU A 116 18.81 12.20 19.16
CA GLU A 116 18.30 11.37 18.08
C GLU A 116 17.42 10.27 18.67
N PHE A 117 16.25 10.08 18.08
CA PHE A 117 15.23 9.16 18.55
C PHE A 117 15.05 8.04 17.54
N ASP A 118 15.06 6.81 18.06
CA ASP A 118 14.69 5.61 17.32
C ASP A 118 13.39 5.09 17.95
N VAL A 119 12.31 5.05 17.16
CA VAL A 119 10.98 4.70 17.67
C VAL A 119 10.53 3.37 17.06
N MET A 120 10.22 2.41 17.93
CA MET A 120 9.57 1.16 17.53
C MET A 120 8.19 1.05 18.18
N ILE A 121 7.16 0.81 17.38
CA ILE A 121 5.79 0.67 17.86
C ILE A 121 5.25 -0.72 17.52
N ASP A 122 4.80 -1.47 18.51
CA ASP A 122 4.10 -2.73 18.28
C ASP A 122 2.58 -2.52 18.27
N LEU A 123 1.99 -2.90 17.15
CA LEU A 123 0.57 -2.78 16.87
C LEU A 123 -0.06 -4.16 16.76
N SER A 124 -1.25 -4.29 17.35
CA SER A 124 -2.19 -5.37 17.05
C SER A 124 -3.39 -4.83 16.29
N TYR A 125 -3.89 -5.62 15.35
CA TYR A 125 -5.07 -5.28 14.57
C TYR A 125 -6.17 -6.29 14.86
N ASP A 126 -7.28 -5.80 15.40
CA ASP A 126 -8.49 -6.58 15.60
C ASP A 126 -9.28 -6.61 14.28
N LYS A 127 -9.37 -7.80 13.67
CA LYS A 127 -10.02 -8.01 12.37
C LYS A 127 -11.55 -7.92 12.45
N ASP A 128 -12.13 -8.20 13.62
CA ASP A 128 -13.59 -8.26 13.81
C ASP A 128 -14.15 -6.85 14.08
N VAL A 129 -13.39 -6.05 14.83
CA VAL A 129 -13.77 -4.68 15.21
C VAL A 129 -13.16 -3.62 14.29
N GLY A 130 -12.17 -3.99 13.46
CA GLY A 130 -11.51 -3.08 12.51
C GLY A 130 -10.66 -2.00 13.20
N LYS A 131 -10.14 -2.27 14.40
CA LYS A 131 -9.41 -1.29 15.22
C LYS A 131 -7.94 -1.68 15.38
N PHE A 132 -7.06 -0.67 15.35
CA PHE A 132 -5.65 -0.78 15.71
C PHE A 132 -5.49 -0.55 17.20
N ASN A 133 -4.73 -1.41 17.87
CA ASN A 133 -4.39 -1.28 19.28
C ASN A 133 -2.88 -1.29 19.46
N ILE A 134 -2.36 -0.23 20.09
CA ILE A 134 -0.93 -0.06 20.40
C ILE A 134 -0.62 -0.91 21.63
N GLN A 135 0.22 -1.93 21.47
CA GLN A 135 0.62 -2.81 22.57
C GLN A 135 1.88 -2.31 23.28
N ARG A 136 2.80 -1.73 22.53
CA ARG A 136 4.08 -1.27 23.06
C ARG A 136 4.63 -0.13 22.23
N VAL A 137 5.23 0.85 22.90
CA VAL A 137 6.01 1.91 22.28
C VAL A 137 7.39 1.92 22.92
N GLU A 138 8.42 1.70 22.12
CA GLU A 138 9.83 1.68 22.52
C GLU A 138 10.54 2.88 21.90
N ILE A 139 11.23 3.67 22.73
CA ILE A 139 11.90 4.91 22.31
C ILE A 139 13.35 4.84 22.77
N GLY A 140 14.25 4.65 21.81
CA GLY A 140 15.69 4.72 22.00
C GLY A 140 16.18 6.17 21.87
N ILE A 141 16.98 6.63 22.83
CA ILE A 141 17.60 7.97 22.79
C ILE A 141 19.11 7.84 22.56
N LYS A 142 19.61 8.51 21.51
CA LYS A 142 21.04 8.74 21.25
C LYS A 142 21.40 10.19 21.55
N ASP A 143 22.23 10.41 22.57
CA ASP A 143 22.71 11.75 22.93
C ASP A 143 23.75 12.22 21.89
N LYS A 144 23.50 13.33 21.16
CA LYS A 144 24.51 13.94 20.27
C LYS A 144 25.56 14.79 21.02
N CYS A 145 25.52 14.81 22.35
CA CYS A 145 26.43 15.63 23.15
C CYS A 145 27.85 15.03 23.21
N VAL A 146 28.79 15.65 22.47
CA VAL A 146 30.23 15.59 22.78
C VAL A 146 30.38 15.95 24.27
N LYS A 147 30.96 15.05 25.07
CA LYS A 147 31.24 15.28 26.49
C LYS A 147 32.00 16.60 26.63
N ARG A 148 31.38 17.62 27.23
CA ARG A 148 32.06 18.87 27.57
C ARG A 148 33.17 18.52 28.56
N ILE A 149 34.43 18.65 28.13
CA ILE A 149 35.61 18.46 28.99
C ILE A 149 35.43 19.41 30.18
N LYS A 150 35.25 18.85 31.38
CA LYS A 150 35.35 19.62 32.62
C LYS A 150 36.78 20.14 32.69
N LYS A 151 36.96 21.45 32.66
CA LYS A 151 38.27 22.09 32.85
C LYS A 151 38.78 21.69 34.23
N ILE A 152 39.88 20.94 34.28
CA ILE A 152 40.54 20.56 35.53
C ILE A 152 41.25 21.82 36.04
N ASN A 153 40.74 22.43 37.10
CA ASN A 153 41.52 23.34 37.94
C ASN A 153 42.35 22.45 38.89
N ILE A 154 43.66 22.41 38.66
CA ILE A 154 44.60 21.74 39.54
C ILE A 154 44.82 22.66 40.74
N GLY A 155 43.89 22.57 41.69
CA GLY A 155 43.97 23.16 43.02
C GLY A 155 43.95 22.03 44.03
N ARG A 156 45.00 21.99 44.85
CA ARG A 156 45.37 20.92 45.78
C ARG A 156 44.25 20.56 46.79
N ASN A 157 44.12 19.25 46.97
CA ASN A 157 43.51 18.48 48.07
C ASN A 157 42.01 18.16 48.08
N ASN A 158 41.81 16.84 48.22
CA ASN A 158 40.66 16.06 48.67
C ASN A 158 39.55 15.80 47.65
N SER A 159 39.59 14.60 47.05
CA SER A 159 38.51 14.06 46.23
C SER A 159 38.19 12.64 46.67
N THR A 160 37.13 12.54 47.46
CA THR A 160 36.21 11.41 47.53
C THR A 160 35.68 11.10 46.13
N SER A 161 35.80 9.85 45.67
CA SER A 161 35.14 9.35 44.46
C SER A 161 34.47 8.04 44.76
N ASP A 162 33.14 8.04 44.69
CA ASP A 162 32.36 7.17 43.81
C ASP A 162 30.91 7.15 44.30
N LYS A 163 30.03 7.86 43.56
CA LYS A 163 28.56 7.64 43.46
C LYS A 163 27.86 8.81 42.73
N GLU A 164 28.17 9.08 41.46
CA GLU A 164 27.39 10.08 40.68
C GLU A 164 27.18 9.73 39.19
N VAL A 165 26.88 8.47 38.86
CA VAL A 165 26.41 8.14 37.50
C VAL A 165 25.23 7.17 37.56
N LYS A 166 24.04 7.66 37.95
CA LYS A 166 22.78 6.91 37.72
C LYS A 166 21.48 7.74 37.67
N TYR A 167 21.48 9.03 38.01
CA TYR A 167 20.23 9.78 38.24
C TYR A 167 19.82 10.81 37.17
N LEU A 168 20.55 10.96 36.05
CA LEU A 168 20.27 12.01 35.06
C LEU A 168 19.19 11.66 34.01
N TYR A 169 18.71 10.41 33.95
CA TYR A 169 17.74 9.98 32.93
C TYR A 169 16.27 9.95 33.40
N ASP A 170 16.00 10.04 34.70
CA ASP A 170 14.65 9.84 35.25
C ASP A 170 13.67 10.94 34.79
N ASP A 171 14.02 12.22 34.99
CA ASP A 171 13.13 13.35 34.66
C ASP A 171 12.90 13.55 33.15
N LYS A 172 13.93 13.35 32.32
CA LYS A 172 13.81 13.46 30.84
C LYS A 172 12.98 12.30 30.26
N SER A 173 13.18 11.08 30.75
CA SER A 173 12.40 9.91 30.34
C SER A 173 10.93 10.05 30.75
N LEU A 174 10.66 10.55 31.95
CA LEU A 174 9.31 10.85 32.42
C LEU A 174 8.60 11.89 31.54
N LYS A 175 9.30 12.94 31.11
CA LYS A 175 8.77 13.97 30.20
C LYS A 175 8.45 13.41 28.81
N ILE A 176 9.30 12.53 28.28
CA ILE A 176 9.08 11.86 26.99
C ILE A 176 7.89 10.91 27.09
N LYS A 177 7.80 10.08 28.15
CA LYS A 177 6.64 9.20 28.38
C LYS A 177 5.33 9.97 28.44
N LYS A 178 5.29 11.09 29.18
CA LYS A 178 4.09 11.95 29.25
C LYS A 178 3.72 12.55 27.91
N PHE A 179 4.70 13.03 27.15
CA PHE A 179 4.47 13.60 25.82
C PHE A 179 3.91 12.56 24.84
N VAL A 180 4.51 11.37 24.80
CA VAL A 180 4.08 10.31 23.89
C VAL A 180 2.71 9.75 24.29
N SER A 181 2.45 9.62 25.59
CA SER A 181 1.13 9.26 26.12
C SER A 181 0.04 10.26 25.70
N SER A 182 0.32 11.57 25.77
CA SER A 182 -0.63 12.59 25.30
C SER A 182 -0.81 12.61 23.79
N GLU A 183 0.24 12.29 23.03
CA GLU A 183 0.23 12.37 21.57
C GLU A 183 -0.46 11.17 20.92
N LEU A 184 -0.29 9.97 21.50
CA LEU A 184 -0.88 8.73 21.00
C LEU A 184 -2.17 8.34 21.73
N GLU A 185 -2.61 9.13 22.72
CA GLU A 185 -3.75 8.82 23.59
C GLU A 185 -3.65 7.43 24.25
N VAL A 186 -2.43 7.01 24.60
CA VAL A 186 -2.14 5.72 25.22
C VAL A 186 -1.65 5.85 26.65
N TYR A 187 -1.84 4.79 27.43
CA TYR A 187 -1.35 4.71 28.80
C TYR A 187 0.20 4.72 28.86
N THR A 188 0.74 5.25 29.96
CA THR A 188 2.20 5.41 30.14
C THR A 188 2.95 4.12 30.46
N ASP A 189 2.22 3.06 30.82
CA ASP A 189 2.70 1.72 31.16
C ASP A 189 3.17 0.93 29.92
N ILE A 190 2.61 1.21 28.75
CA ILE A 190 3.04 0.59 27.49
C ILE A 190 4.21 1.32 26.80
N ILE A 191 4.70 2.42 27.38
CA ILE A 191 5.77 3.26 26.82
C ILE A 191 7.09 2.99 27.56
N TYR A 192 8.11 2.55 26.83
CA TYR A 192 9.44 2.24 27.32
C TYR A 192 10.46 3.17 26.67
N VAL A 193 11.24 3.86 27.49
CA VAL A 193 12.28 4.79 27.04
C VAL A 193 13.61 4.24 27.52
N TYR A 194 14.57 4.05 26.61
CA TYR A 194 15.89 3.53 26.94
C TYR A 194 16.99 4.28 26.20
N LYS A 195 18.22 4.16 26.69
CA LYS A 195 19.39 4.74 26.04
C LYS A 195 19.88 3.77 24.96
N ASN A 196 19.87 4.22 23.71
CA ASN A 196 20.43 3.46 22.61
C ASN A 196 21.91 3.88 22.47
N SER A 197 22.83 2.93 22.66
CA SER A 197 24.28 3.21 22.72
C SER A 197 24.88 3.53 21.36
#